data_AF-A0A920DW74-F1
#
_entry.id   AF-A0A920DW74-F1
#
_cell.length_a   1.000
_cell.length_b   1.000
_cell.length_c   1.000
_cell.angle_alpha   90.00
_cell.angle_beta   90.00
_cell.angle_gamma   90.00
#
_symmetry.space_group_name_H-M   'P 1'
#
loop_
_entity.id
_entity.type
_entity.pdbx_description
1 polymer ?
#
loop_
_entity_poly.entity_id
_entity_poly.type
_entity_poly.pdbx_seq_one_letter_code
_entity_poly.pdbx_strand_id
1 'polypeptide(L)'
;MSPISPFEENLPKNQANYSPLTPLSFLTRTAEVFPERTAVIHGEIKRSWRETLKRCTRLASALKKKGVVQGTTVSVMAPNVPELLRPISAF
;
A
#
# COMPACT_ATOMS: atom_id res chain seq x y z
N MET A 1 -27.08 -24.34 10.21
CA MET A 1 -27.07 -23.51 8.99
C MET A 1 -27.53 -22.12 9.41
N SER A 2 -26.63 -21.13 9.48
CA SER A 2 -27.07 -19.75 9.78
C SER A 2 -27.93 -19.26 8.62
N PRO A 3 -29.08 -18.61 8.87
CA PRO A 3 -29.91 -18.08 7.80
C PRO A 3 -29.11 -17.05 6.99
N ILE A 4 -29.10 -17.22 5.67
CA ILE A 4 -28.43 -16.30 4.75
C ILE A 4 -29.08 -14.93 4.93
N SER A 5 -28.25 -13.92 5.22
CA SER A 5 -28.70 -12.55 5.40
C SER A 5 -29.34 -12.05 4.11
N PRO A 6 -30.48 -11.31 4.14
CA PRO A 6 -31.10 -10.71 2.95
C PRO A 6 -30.17 -9.79 2.16
N PHE A 7 -29.05 -9.37 2.77
CA PHE A 7 -28.02 -8.53 2.18
C PHE A 7 -26.94 -9.31 1.38
N GLU A 8 -26.97 -10.65 1.43
CA GLU A 8 -26.02 -11.51 0.71
C GLU A 8 -26.65 -12.26 -0.47
N GLU A 9 -27.98 -12.16 -0.64
CA GLU A 9 -28.70 -12.79 -1.73
C GLU A 9 -28.50 -11.97 -3.04
N ASN A 10 -27.99 -12.62 -4.09
CA ASN A 10 -27.75 -12.01 -5.42
C ASN A 10 -26.77 -10.82 -5.47
N LEU A 11 -25.79 -10.74 -4.56
CA LEU A 11 -24.76 -9.68 -4.53
C LEU A 11 -23.35 -10.20 -4.91
N PRO A 12 -23.10 -10.63 -6.17
CA PRO A 12 -21.75 -11.02 -6.56
C PRO A 12 -20.78 -9.84 -6.43
N LYS A 13 -19.53 -10.14 -6.06
CA LYS A 13 -18.45 -9.15 -5.98
C LYS A 13 -18.24 -8.51 -7.34
N ASN A 14 -18.41 -7.20 -7.40
CA ASN A 14 -18.26 -6.33 -8.54
C ASN A 14 -17.38 -5.14 -8.14
N GLN A 15 -17.01 -4.31 -9.11
CA GLN A 15 -16.12 -3.17 -8.87
C GLN A 15 -16.69 -2.12 -7.90
N ALA A 16 -18.01 -2.09 -7.72
CA ALA A 16 -18.69 -1.14 -6.83
C ALA A 16 -18.77 -1.63 -5.37
N ASN A 17 -18.86 -2.96 -5.14
CA ASN A 17 -19.02 -3.55 -3.80
C ASN A 17 -17.77 -4.30 -3.30
N TYR A 18 -16.75 -4.47 -4.14
CA TYR A 18 -15.53 -5.18 -3.79
C TYR A 18 -14.29 -4.43 -4.26
N SER A 19 -13.45 -4.05 -3.31
CA SER A 19 -12.10 -3.55 -3.56
C SER A 19 -11.14 -4.32 -2.66
N PRO A 20 -10.08 -4.96 -3.20
CA PRO A 20 -9.13 -5.68 -2.38
C PRO A 20 -8.39 -4.70 -1.46
N LEU A 21 -8.47 -4.97 -0.15
CA LEU A 21 -7.73 -4.27 0.89
C LEU A 21 -6.26 -4.69 0.84
N THR A 22 -5.56 -4.21 -0.19
CA THR A 22 -4.11 -4.35 -0.27
C THR A 22 -3.46 -3.21 0.49
N PRO A 23 -2.27 -3.40 1.04
CA PRO A 23 -1.55 -2.29 1.67
C PRO A 23 -1.25 -1.16 0.65
N LEU A 24 -1.18 -1.46 -0.64
CA LEU A 24 -1.08 -0.47 -1.73
C LEU A 24 -2.34 0.38 -1.88
N SER A 25 -3.54 -0.23 -1.84
CA SER A 25 -4.80 0.52 -1.92
C SER A 25 -5.00 1.37 -0.66
N PHE A 26 -4.58 0.87 0.50
CA PHE A 26 -4.57 1.63 1.75
C PHE A 26 -3.62 2.85 1.70
N LEU A 27 -2.37 2.65 1.25
CA LEU A 27 -1.38 3.73 1.15
C LEU A 27 -1.85 4.85 0.23
N THR A 28 -2.36 4.49 -0.95
CA THR A 28 -2.85 5.45 -1.94
C THR A 28 -4.03 6.24 -1.39
N ARG A 29 -5.04 5.54 -0.84
CA ARG A 29 -6.23 6.17 -0.28
C ARG A 29 -5.91 7.08 0.91
N THR A 30 -5.00 6.67 1.79
CA THR A 30 -4.63 7.46 2.97
C THR A 30 -3.86 8.72 2.58
N ALA A 31 -3.01 8.65 1.55
CA ALA A 31 -2.31 9.81 1.02
C ALA A 31 -3.23 10.79 0.28
N GLU A 32 -4.33 10.32 -0.31
CA GLU A 32 -5.36 11.18 -0.92
C GLU A 32 -6.25 11.85 0.13
N VAL A 33 -6.71 11.09 1.14
CA VAL A 33 -7.66 11.59 2.15
C VAL A 33 -6.96 12.43 3.22
N PHE A 34 -5.74 12.05 3.63
CA PHE A 34 -4.99 12.70 4.71
C PHE A 34 -3.55 13.05 4.30
N PRO A 35 -3.36 13.88 3.26
CA PRO A 35 -2.04 14.08 2.65
C PRO A 35 -1.00 14.65 3.61
N GLU A 36 -1.39 15.58 4.49
CA GLU A 36 -0.50 16.27 5.44
C GLU A 36 -0.37 15.57 6.79
N ARG A 37 -1.15 14.50 7.05
CA ARG A 37 -0.99 13.75 8.30
C ARG A 37 0.35 13.03 8.33
N THR A 38 0.99 13.04 9.50
CA THR A 38 2.22 12.30 9.74
C THR A 38 1.97 10.80 9.57
N ALA A 39 2.71 10.18 8.66
CA ALA A 39 2.64 8.76 8.34
C ALA A 39 3.77 7.97 9.02
N VAL A 40 4.96 8.56 9.07
CA VAL A 40 6.17 7.91 9.61
C VAL A 40 6.89 8.88 10.53
N ILE A 41 7.27 8.38 11.71
CA ILE A 41 8.12 9.06 12.68
C ILE A 41 9.32 8.16 12.94
N HIS A 42 10.53 8.67 12.73
CA HIS A 42 11.77 7.96 13.02
C HIS A 42 12.83 8.94 13.51
N GLY A 43 13.06 8.94 14.83
CA GLY A 43 13.84 9.98 15.49
C GLY A 43 13.25 11.36 15.18
N GLU A 44 14.08 12.26 14.66
CA GLU A 44 13.68 13.61 14.27
C GLU A 44 12.91 13.66 12.93
N ILE A 45 12.96 12.59 12.13
CA ILE A 45 12.32 12.55 10.82
C ILE A 45 10.83 12.29 10.99
N LYS A 46 10.02 13.27 10.61
CA LYS A 46 8.57 13.14 10.45
C LYS A 46 8.24 13.31 8.97
N ARG A 47 7.45 12.41 8.41
CA ARG A 47 7.02 12.46 7.00
C ARG A 47 5.52 12.36 6.89
N SER A 48 4.95 13.10 5.96
CA SER A 48 3.52 13.04 5.67
C SER A 48 3.17 11.83 4.79
N TRP A 49 1.88 11.49 4.70
CA TRP A 49 1.40 10.43 3.80
C TRP A 49 1.70 10.77 2.34
N ARG A 50 1.59 12.04 1.93
CA ARG A 50 1.94 12.50 0.57
C ARG A 50 3.41 12.25 0.24
N GLU A 51 4.30 12.59 1.15
CA GLU A 51 5.75 12.38 0.97
C GLU A 51 6.09 10.89 0.91
N THR A 52 5.44 10.10 1.76
CA THR A 52 5.60 8.64 1.82
C THR A 52 5.18 8.00 0.50
N LEU A 53 4.00 8.33 -0.02
CA LEU A 53 3.52 7.86 -1.32
C LEU A 53 4.48 8.22 -2.46
N LYS A 54 4.90 9.50 -2.53
CA LYS A 54 5.83 9.97 -3.58
C LYS A 54 7.14 9.17 -3.57
N ARG A 55 7.66 8.82 -2.39
CA ARG A 55 8.90 8.03 -2.26
C ARG A 55 8.69 6.56 -2.65
N CYS A 56 7.56 5.96 -2.31
CA CYS A 56 7.21 4.60 -2.74
C CYS A 56 7.12 4.52 -4.27
N THR A 57 6.41 5.46 -4.90
CA THR A 57 6.27 5.51 -6.36
C THR A 57 7.61 5.69 -7.08
N ARG A 58 8.52 6.52 -6.53
CA ARG A 58 9.88 6.67 -7.07
C ARG A 58 10.68 5.37 -7.00
N LEU A 59 10.60 4.64 -5.89
CA LEU A 59 11.28 3.35 -5.75
C LEU A 59 10.70 2.31 -6.71
N ALA A 60 9.37 2.21 -6.79
CA ALA A 60 8.69 1.32 -7.73
C ALA A 60 9.06 1.64 -9.20
N SER A 61 9.16 2.92 -9.56
CA SER A 61 9.62 3.34 -10.89
C SER A 61 11.06 2.91 -11.16
N ALA A 62 11.96 3.03 -10.18
CA ALA A 62 13.35 2.58 -10.31
C ALA A 62 13.44 1.05 -10.45
N LEU A 63 12.67 0.29 -9.68
CA LEU A 63 12.59 -1.17 -9.79
C LEU A 63 12.04 -1.61 -11.14
N LYS A 64 10.99 -0.95 -11.64
CA LYS A 64 10.44 -1.20 -12.97
C LYS A 64 11.49 -0.95 -14.06
N LYS A 65 12.28 0.13 -13.94
CA LYS A 65 13.41 0.41 -14.86
C LYS A 65 14.53 -0.63 -14.78
N LYS A 66 14.66 -1.33 -13.65
CA LYS A 66 15.61 -2.43 -13.47
C LYS A 66 15.08 -3.79 -13.96
N GLY A 67 13.89 -3.82 -14.57
CA GLY A 67 13.31 -5.03 -15.15
C GLY A 67 12.53 -5.89 -14.16
N VAL A 68 12.17 -5.37 -12.98
CA VAL A 68 11.31 -6.08 -12.03
C VAL A 68 9.91 -6.19 -12.62
N VAL A 69 9.44 -7.42 -12.77
CA VAL A 69 8.09 -7.76 -13.29
C VAL A 69 7.34 -8.64 -12.29
N GLN A 70 6.05 -8.84 -12.52
CA GLN A 70 5.24 -9.75 -11.71
C GLN A 70 5.87 -11.14 -11.70
N GLY A 71 5.97 -11.76 -10.51
CA GLY A 71 6.64 -13.05 -10.32
C GLY A 71 8.16 -12.94 -10.07
N THR A 72 8.74 -11.74 -10.10
CA THR A 72 10.15 -11.53 -9.73
C THR A 72 10.31 -11.43 -8.22
N THR A 73 11.17 -12.26 -7.64
CA THR A 73 11.52 -12.16 -6.21
C THR A 73 12.54 -11.04 -5.99
N VAL A 74 12.22 -10.11 -5.09
CA VAL A 74 13.12 -9.02 -4.68
C VAL A 74 13.45 -9.20 -3.21
N SER A 75 14.74 -9.28 -2.89
CA SER A 75 15.23 -9.30 -1.51
C SER A 75 15.80 -7.94 -1.12
N VAL A 76 15.59 -7.53 0.12
CA VAL A 76 16.08 -6.25 0.66
C VAL A 76 16.77 -6.53 2.00
N MET A 77 18.02 -6.10 2.13
CA MET A 77 18.74 -6.10 3.40
C MET A 77 18.98 -4.66 3.82
N ALA A 78 18.34 -4.23 4.91
CA ALA A 78 18.46 -2.89 5.45
C ALA A 78 18.16 -2.90 6.97
N PRO A 79 18.66 -1.91 7.73
CA PRO A 79 18.24 -1.70 9.11
C PRO A 79 16.75 -1.33 9.18
N ASN A 80 16.15 -1.38 10.38
CA ASN A 80 14.78 -0.95 10.61
C ASN A 80 14.65 0.59 10.54
N VAL A 81 14.72 1.10 9.32
CA VAL A 81 14.62 2.52 8.98
C VAL A 81 13.39 2.76 8.11
N PRO A 82 12.81 3.98 8.09
CA PRO A 82 11.70 4.37 7.22
C PRO A 82 11.91 4.03 5.75
N GLU A 83 13.18 3.95 5.35
CA GLU A 83 13.60 3.60 4.01
C GLU A 83 13.21 2.15 3.65
N LEU A 84 13.17 1.24 4.64
CA LEU A 84 12.77 -0.17 4.55
C LEU A 84 11.28 -0.40 4.83
N LEU A 85 10.56 0.52 5.49
CA LEU A 85 9.10 0.38 5.61
C LEU A 85 8.37 0.50 4.25
N ARG A 86 9.10 0.95 3.21
CA ARG A 86 8.61 1.19 1.84
C ARG A 86 8.31 -0.08 1.01
N PRO A 87 9.06 -1.20 1.10
CA PRO A 87 8.81 -2.36 0.24
C PRO A 87 7.93 -3.46 0.89
N ILE A 88 7.82 -3.54 2.22
CA ILE A 88 7.18 -4.69 2.90
C ILE A 88 5.65 -4.68 2.77
N SER A 89 5.05 -3.55 2.39
CA SER A 89 3.63 -3.42 2.07
C SER A 89 3.30 -3.65 0.59
N ALA A 90 4.27 -4.07 -0.24
CA ALA A 90 4.10 -4.21 -1.69
C ALA A 90 3.90 -5.65 -2.18
N PHE A 91 3.57 -6.60 -1.30
CA PHE A 91 3.19 -7.96 -1.68
C PHE A 91 1.78 -8.30 -1.18
#